data_AF-A0ABD0NET0-F1
#
_entry.id   AF-A0ABD0NET0-F1
#
_cell.length_a   1.000
_cell.length_b   1.000
_cell.length_c   1.000
_cell.angle_alpha   90.00
_cell.angle_beta   90.00
_cell.angle_gamma   90.00
#
_symmetry.space_group_name_H-M   'P 1'
#
loop_
_entity.id
_entity.type
_entity.pdbx_description
1 polymer ?
#
loop_
_entity_poly.entity_id
_entity_poly.type
_entity_poly.pdbx_seq_one_letter_code
_entity_poly.pdbx_strand_id
1 'polypeptide(L)'
;MYDFKAYPDDKQIGKVAEALVTKHPCLREPGSDTGWNGWKTSIKFKMGNLRNKMRKIGCLEVAVNAGKRSQGHPENEPSHSKIKKPRRSEVNYLPNFPQGEDEASLETARQEIAVEVQKTEKNTTLIHKNMEKTFALRRKNIVSGSPSVNEFLNLWPALRMTSE
;
A
#
# COMPACT_ATOMS: atom_id res chain seq x y z
N MET A 1 -7.34 -6.05 -0.85
CA MET A 1 -6.48 -4.93 -1.31
C MET A 1 -7.18 -3.65 -0.89
N TYR A 2 -6.50 -2.65 -0.33
CA TYR A 2 -7.19 -1.43 0.09
C TYR A 2 -7.44 -0.56 -1.15
N ASP A 3 -8.68 -0.10 -1.34
CA ASP A 3 -9.02 0.81 -2.46
C ASP A 3 -8.55 2.25 -2.21
N PHE A 4 -8.04 2.54 -1.01
CA PHE A 4 -7.75 3.88 -0.55
C PHE A 4 -6.26 4.11 -0.31
N LYS A 5 -5.76 5.18 -0.92
CA LYS A 5 -4.39 5.64 -0.79
C LYS A 5 -4.14 6.26 0.60
N ALA A 6 -3.27 5.66 1.41
CA ALA A 6 -2.98 6.15 2.76
C ALA A 6 -2.27 7.52 2.79
N TYR A 7 -1.49 7.81 1.74
CA TYR A 7 -0.72 9.04 1.57
C TYR A 7 -1.09 9.76 0.26
N PRO A 8 -2.29 10.40 0.19
CA PRO A 8 -2.66 11.21 -0.96
C PRO A 8 -1.72 12.41 -1.09
N ASP A 9 -1.43 12.79 -2.33
CA ASP A 9 -0.66 14.01 -2.60
C ASP A 9 -1.56 15.25 -2.53
N ASP A 10 -0.93 16.43 -2.49
CA ASP A 10 -1.64 17.69 -2.30
C ASP A 10 -2.64 18.00 -3.42
N LYS A 11 -2.34 17.55 -4.66
CA LYS A 11 -3.21 17.73 -5.83
C LYS A 11 -4.44 16.84 -5.72
N GLN A 12 -4.28 15.59 -5.30
CA GLN A 12 -5.39 14.68 -5.05
C GLN A 12 -6.30 15.17 -3.94
N ILE A 13 -5.73 15.66 -2.84
CA ILE A 13 -6.54 16.25 -1.76
C ILE A 13 -7.30 17.48 -2.26
N GLY A 14 -6.67 18.33 -3.06
CA GLY A 14 -7.32 19.47 -3.71
C GLY A 14 -8.53 19.06 -4.55
N LYS A 15 -8.38 18.05 -5.41
CA LYS A 15 -9.49 17.52 -6.23
C LYS A 15 -10.67 17.03 -5.39
N VAL A 16 -10.40 16.38 -4.26
CA VAL A 16 -11.46 15.91 -3.36
C VAL A 16 -12.15 17.06 -2.65
N ALA A 17 -11.40 18.07 -2.20
CA ALA A 17 -11.94 19.27 -1.58
C ALA A 17 -12.84 20.06 -2.55
N GLU A 18 -12.37 20.22 -3.79
CA GLU A 18 -13.14 20.83 -4.87
C GLU A 18 -14.43 20.05 -5.14
N ALA A 19 -14.34 18.74 -5.39
CA ALA A 19 -15.49 17.89 -5.65
C ALA A 19 -16.51 17.90 -4.49
N LEU A 20 -16.04 17.98 -3.24
CA LEU A 20 -16.89 18.09 -2.05
C LEU A 20 -17.73 19.38 -2.09
N VAL A 21 -17.11 20.52 -2.36
CA VAL A 21 -17.81 21.81 -2.43
C VAL A 21 -18.69 21.92 -3.67
N THR A 22 -18.26 21.38 -4.81
CA THR A 22 -19.08 21.32 -6.03
C THR A 22 -20.36 20.51 -5.80
N LYS A 23 -20.26 19.36 -5.11
CA LYS A 23 -21.42 18.52 -4.78
C LYS A 23 -22.30 19.15 -3.71
N HIS A 24 -21.71 19.90 -2.78
CA HIS A 24 -22.40 20.52 -1.66
C HIS A 24 -22.06 22.02 -1.57
N PRO A 25 -22.71 22.86 -2.40
CA PRO A 25 -22.37 24.29 -2.49
C PRO A 25 -22.50 25.06 -1.16
N CYS A 26 -23.31 24.57 -0.21
CA CYS A 26 -23.43 25.14 1.13
C CYS A 26 -22.14 25.05 1.97
N LEU A 27 -21.18 24.22 1.56
CA LEU A 27 -19.88 24.10 2.21
C LEU A 27 -18.87 25.13 1.70
N ARG A 28 -19.21 25.93 0.67
CA ARG A 28 -18.26 26.89 0.09
C ARG A 28 -17.82 27.94 1.10
N GLU A 29 -16.51 28.11 1.24
CA GLU A 29 -15.91 29.10 2.15
C GLU A 29 -16.09 30.53 1.61
N PRO A 30 -16.75 31.43 2.35
CA PRO A 30 -16.89 32.83 1.96
C PRO A 30 -15.53 33.53 1.94
N GLY A 31 -15.28 34.35 0.91
CA GLY A 31 -14.04 35.14 0.80
C GLY A 31 -12.80 34.35 0.39
N SER A 32 -12.93 33.08 0.02
CA SER A 32 -11.85 32.28 -0.58
C SER A 32 -11.96 32.30 -2.10
N ASP A 33 -10.84 32.57 -2.80
CA ASP A 33 -10.76 32.55 -4.27
C ASP A 33 -11.23 31.20 -4.85
N THR A 34 -10.89 30.09 -4.19
CA THR A 34 -11.28 28.74 -4.61
C THR A 34 -12.54 28.24 -3.94
N GLY A 35 -12.85 28.73 -2.72
CA GLY A 35 -14.01 28.30 -1.95
C GLY A 35 -13.87 26.94 -1.25
N TRP A 36 -12.73 26.27 -1.37
CA TRP A 36 -12.49 24.92 -0.82
C TRP A 36 -11.15 24.74 -0.08
N ASN A 37 -10.36 25.82 0.10
CA ASN A 37 -9.01 25.72 0.66
C ASN A 37 -8.97 25.23 2.13
N GLY A 38 -9.90 25.66 2.97
CA GLY A 38 -10.03 25.15 4.33
C GLY A 38 -10.48 23.69 4.36
N TRP A 39 -11.38 23.26 3.45
CA TRP A 39 -11.71 21.83 3.27
C TRP A 39 -10.50 20.99 2.92
N LYS A 40 -9.63 21.47 2.02
CA LYS A 40 -8.35 20.79 1.72
C LYS A 40 -7.50 20.60 2.98
N THR A 41 -7.45 21.59 3.86
CA THR A 41 -6.74 21.50 5.13
C THR A 41 -7.40 20.50 6.10
N SER A 42 -8.73 20.55 6.24
CA SER A 42 -9.51 19.61 7.06
C SER A 42 -9.33 18.16 6.60
N ILE A 43 -9.31 17.92 5.29
CA ILE A 43 -9.07 16.59 4.71
C ILE A 43 -7.65 16.11 5.01
N LYS A 44 -6.63 16.99 4.94
CA LYS A 44 -5.25 16.63 5.35
C LYS A 44 -5.20 16.15 6.80
N PHE A 45 -5.85 16.87 7.71
CA PHE A 45 -5.94 16.47 9.11
C PHE A 45 -6.69 15.15 9.29
N LYS A 46 -7.83 14.96 8.61
CA LYS A 46 -8.60 13.71 8.63
C LYS A 46 -7.75 12.53 8.19
N MET A 47 -6.99 12.67 7.09
CA MET A 47 -6.08 11.63 6.59
C MET A 47 -4.94 11.34 7.57
N GLY A 48 -4.40 12.36 8.24
CA GLY A 48 -3.42 12.19 9.32
C GLY A 48 -3.98 11.37 10.48
N ASN A 49 -5.19 11.69 10.93
CA ASN A 49 -5.86 10.96 12.00
C ASN A 49 -6.19 9.51 11.62
N LEU A 50 -6.66 9.28 10.38
CA LEU A 50 -6.89 7.94 9.86
C LEU A 50 -5.60 7.11 9.88
N ARG A 51 -4.49 7.66 9.38
CA ARG A 51 -3.18 6.99 9.44
C ARG A 51 -2.77 6.66 10.89
N ASN A 52 -2.95 7.58 11.82
CA ASN A 52 -2.64 7.31 13.23
C ASN A 52 -3.49 6.16 13.81
N LYS A 53 -4.79 6.08 13.47
CA LYS A 53 -5.64 4.95 13.86
C LYS A 53 -5.19 3.64 13.21
N MET A 54 -4.93 3.65 11.90
CA MET A 54 -4.45 2.48 11.15
C MET A 54 -3.13 1.95 11.70
N ARG A 55 -2.23 2.84 12.12
CA ARG A 55 -0.97 2.44 12.78
C ARG A 55 -1.22 1.69 14.09
N LYS A 56 -2.14 2.19 14.94
CA LYS A 56 -2.45 1.56 16.24
C LYS A 56 -3.01 0.14 16.10
N ILE A 57 -3.73 -0.14 15.02
CA ILE A 57 -4.26 -1.47 14.73
C ILE A 57 -3.26 -2.37 13.96
N GLY A 58 -2.00 -1.96 13.83
CA GLY A 58 -0.96 -2.76 13.20
C GLY A 58 -0.98 -2.77 11.67
N CYS A 59 -1.53 -1.75 11.01
CA CYS A 59 -1.46 -1.64 9.55
C CYS A 59 -0.03 -1.39 9.09
N LEU A 60 0.59 -2.39 8.46
CA LEU A 60 1.98 -2.38 8.02
C LEU A 60 2.30 -1.21 7.08
N GLU A 61 1.40 -0.90 6.14
CA GLU A 61 1.55 0.20 5.18
C GLU A 61 1.82 1.56 5.84
N VAL A 62 1.20 1.79 7.01
CA VAL A 62 1.34 3.04 7.77
C VAL A 62 2.38 2.91 8.88
N ALA A 63 2.60 1.71 9.42
CA ALA A 63 3.56 1.43 10.46
C ALA A 63 5.01 1.56 9.97
N VAL A 64 5.33 1.12 8.75
CA VAL A 64 6.68 1.28 8.17
C VAL A 64 7.11 2.75 8.07
N ASN A 65 6.13 3.65 7.93
CA ASN A 65 6.36 5.10 7.87
C ASN A 65 6.25 5.79 9.24
N ALA A 66 6.03 5.03 10.32
CA ALA A 66 5.94 5.55 11.66
C ALA A 66 7.29 5.92 12.26
N GLY A 67 8.40 5.46 11.65
CA GLY A 67 9.78 5.63 12.07
C GLY A 67 10.13 7.10 12.32
N LYS A 68 9.72 7.62 13.45
CA LYS A 68 10.34 8.75 14.14
C LYS A 68 10.82 8.15 15.42
N ARG A 69 12.07 7.67 15.42
CA ARG A 69 12.80 7.48 16.68
C ARG A 69 12.61 8.77 17.48
N SER A 70 12.00 8.63 18.65
CA SER A 70 11.68 9.74 19.54
C SER A 70 12.19 9.40 20.93
N GLN A 71 12.31 10.39 21.81
CA GLN A 71 12.74 10.19 23.20
C GLN A 71 11.87 9.13 23.93
N GLY A 72 10.58 9.04 23.59
CA GLY A 72 9.65 8.06 24.17
C GLY A 72 9.61 6.69 23.48
N HIS A 73 10.27 6.54 22.33
CA HIS A 73 10.36 5.28 21.58
C HIS A 73 11.73 5.14 20.90
N PRO A 74 12.79 4.91 21.70
CA PRO A 74 14.17 4.82 21.22
C PRO A 74 14.45 3.57 20.36
N GLU A 75 13.68 2.51 20.54
CA GLU A 75 13.75 1.23 19.83
C GLU A 75 13.37 1.34 18.35
N ASN A 76 12.57 2.34 17.98
CA ASN A 76 12.12 2.53 16.60
C ASN A 76 13.30 2.82 15.66
N GLU A 77 13.18 2.34 14.43
CA GLU A 77 14.13 2.65 13.37
C GLU A 77 14.17 4.18 13.12
N PRO A 78 15.37 4.76 12.94
CA PRO A 78 15.52 6.17 12.61
C PRO A 78 14.71 6.57 11.37
N SER A 79 14.12 7.77 11.38
CA SER A 79 13.35 8.35 10.25
C SER A 79 14.08 8.39 8.90
N HIS A 80 15.39 8.11 8.89
CA HIS A 80 16.26 8.21 7.73
C HIS A 80 17.12 6.95 7.51
N SER A 81 16.97 5.89 8.30
CA SER A 81 17.78 4.68 8.12
C SER A 81 17.26 3.85 6.95
N LYS A 82 17.74 4.12 5.73
CA LYS A 82 17.75 3.21 4.57
C LYS A 82 16.39 2.67 4.06
N ILE A 83 15.26 2.94 4.70
CA ILE A 83 13.93 2.64 4.16
C ILE A 83 13.70 3.59 2.99
N LYS A 84 13.60 3.04 1.76
CA LYS A 84 13.02 3.79 0.64
C LYS A 84 11.59 4.11 1.03
N LYS A 85 11.37 5.29 1.62
CA LYS A 85 10.03 5.79 1.93
C LYS A 85 9.20 5.63 0.65
N PRO A 86 7.96 5.11 0.72
CA PRO A 86 7.07 5.18 -0.43
C PRO A 86 7.13 6.60 -0.96
N ARG A 87 7.34 6.78 -2.27
CA ARG A 87 7.07 8.09 -2.85
C ARG A 87 5.65 8.42 -2.43
N ARG A 88 5.41 9.66 -1.98
CA ARG A 88 4.12 10.15 -1.48
C ARG A 88 3.07 10.03 -2.59
N SER A 89 2.62 8.82 -2.86
CA SER A 89 1.64 8.53 -3.89
C SER A 89 1.35 7.04 -4.10
N GLU A 90 2.18 6.13 -3.57
CA GLU A 90 2.09 4.70 -3.85
C GLU A 90 0.89 4.06 -3.14
N VAL A 91 0.10 3.28 -3.89
CA VAL A 91 -1.00 2.47 -3.36
C VAL A 91 -0.46 1.07 -3.08
N ASN A 92 -0.82 0.48 -1.93
CA ASN A 92 -0.39 -0.86 -1.53
C ASN A 92 1.14 -1.01 -1.42
N TYR A 93 1.81 -0.03 -0.78
CA TYR A 93 3.25 -0.10 -0.56
C TYR A 93 3.66 -1.34 0.26
N LEU A 94 2.97 -1.60 1.38
CA LEU A 94 3.15 -2.80 2.17
C LEU A 94 1.81 -3.20 2.80
N PRO A 95 0.89 -3.79 2.02
CA PRO A 95 -0.42 -4.15 2.53
C PRO A 95 -0.30 -5.28 3.56
N ASN A 96 -1.26 -5.32 4.49
CA ASN A 96 -1.43 -6.47 5.37
C ASN A 96 -1.84 -7.71 4.56
N PHE A 97 -1.63 -8.89 5.13
CA PHE A 97 -2.19 -10.10 4.57
C PHE A 97 -3.73 -10.06 4.57
N PRO A 98 -4.37 -10.72 3.59
CA PRO A 98 -5.82 -10.85 3.58
C PRO A 98 -6.35 -11.45 4.90
N GLN A 99 -7.59 -11.13 5.25
CA GLN A 99 -8.19 -11.64 6.47
C GLN A 99 -8.22 -13.18 6.46
N GLY A 100 -7.72 -13.80 7.53
CA GLY A 100 -7.65 -15.25 7.66
C GLY A 100 -6.44 -15.90 6.99
N GLU A 101 -5.59 -15.12 6.32
CA GLU A 101 -4.34 -15.60 5.73
C GLU A 101 -3.14 -15.19 6.59
N ASP A 102 -2.17 -16.09 6.67
CA ASP A 102 -0.89 -15.91 7.32
C ASP A 102 0.27 -16.10 6.31
N GLU A 103 1.50 -15.98 6.79
CA GLU A 103 2.66 -16.13 5.90
C GLU A 103 2.77 -17.55 5.33
N ALA A 104 2.42 -18.57 6.12
CA ALA A 104 2.53 -19.97 5.73
C ALA A 104 1.51 -20.34 4.64
N SER A 105 0.25 -19.95 4.79
CA SER A 105 -0.81 -20.16 3.81
C SER A 105 -0.52 -19.45 2.47
N LEU A 106 -0.01 -18.22 2.51
CA LEU A 106 0.41 -17.51 1.30
C LEU A 106 1.65 -18.14 0.66
N GLU A 107 2.55 -18.72 1.46
CA GLU A 107 3.72 -19.45 0.95
C GLU A 107 3.31 -20.77 0.27
N THR A 108 2.31 -21.48 0.79
CA THR A 108 1.72 -22.64 0.08
C THR A 108 1.16 -22.23 -1.29
N ALA A 109 0.40 -21.13 -1.34
CA ALA A 109 -0.10 -20.60 -2.62
C ALA A 109 1.02 -20.19 -3.57
N ARG A 110 2.16 -19.69 -3.08
CA ARG A 110 3.35 -19.42 -3.90
C ARG A 110 3.94 -20.69 -4.49
N GLN A 111 4.04 -21.75 -3.69
CA GLN A 111 4.54 -23.05 -4.15
C GLN A 111 3.65 -23.65 -5.24
N GLU A 112 2.32 -23.55 -5.07
CA GLU A 112 1.35 -23.94 -6.10
C GLU A 112 1.58 -23.19 -7.42
N ILE A 113 1.81 -21.87 -7.37
CA ILE A 113 2.17 -21.08 -8.55
C ILE A 113 3.44 -21.64 -9.20
N ALA A 114 4.49 -21.90 -8.41
CA ALA A 114 5.77 -22.38 -8.95
C ALA A 114 5.63 -23.75 -9.64
N VAL A 115 4.82 -24.65 -9.09
CA VAL A 115 4.52 -25.96 -9.70
C VAL A 115 3.67 -25.78 -10.97
N GLU A 116 2.63 -24.96 -10.92
CA GLU A 116 1.72 -24.76 -12.05
C GLU A 116 2.42 -24.14 -13.27
N VAL A 117 3.37 -23.23 -13.03
CA VAL A 117 4.17 -22.59 -14.09
C VAL A 117 5.08 -23.59 -14.82
N GLN A 118 5.46 -24.70 -14.19
CA GLN A 118 6.31 -25.72 -14.80
C GLN A 118 5.54 -26.72 -15.67
N LYS A 119 4.21 -26.73 -15.60
CA LYS A 119 3.39 -27.65 -16.39
C LYS A 119 3.41 -27.29 -17.87
N THR A 120 3.29 -28.32 -18.72
CA THR A 120 3.15 -28.17 -20.17
C THR A 120 1.86 -27.42 -20.49
N GLU A 121 0.73 -27.89 -19.95
CA GLU A 121 -0.55 -27.19 -19.96
C GLU A 121 -0.74 -26.43 -18.64
N LYS A 122 -0.75 -25.10 -18.70
CA LYS A 122 -0.79 -24.23 -17.53
C LYS A 122 -2.21 -23.74 -17.28
N ASN A 123 -2.69 -23.87 -16.05
CA ASN A 123 -3.93 -23.23 -15.64
C ASN A 123 -3.68 -21.73 -15.33
N THR A 124 -3.79 -20.90 -16.36
CA THR A 124 -3.58 -19.44 -16.26
C THR A 124 -4.54 -18.77 -15.27
N THR A 125 -5.79 -19.25 -15.17
CA THR A 125 -6.78 -18.74 -14.21
C THR A 125 -6.36 -19.00 -12.77
N LEU A 126 -5.86 -20.20 -12.47
CA LEU A 126 -5.36 -20.54 -11.14
C LEU A 126 -4.11 -19.70 -10.80
N ILE A 127 -3.17 -19.59 -11.74
CA ILE A 127 -1.97 -18.76 -11.56
C ILE A 127 -2.36 -17.32 -11.26
N HIS A 128 -3.28 -16.73 -12.03
CA HIS A 128 -3.73 -15.36 -11.82
C HIS A 128 -4.36 -15.18 -10.43
N LYS A 129 -5.29 -16.06 -10.05
CA LYS A 129 -5.95 -16.04 -8.74
C LYS A 129 -4.95 -16.14 -7.59
N ASN A 130 -4.01 -17.08 -7.68
CA ASN A 130 -2.99 -17.27 -6.64
C ASN A 130 -1.99 -16.11 -6.63
N MET A 131 -1.68 -15.53 -7.79
CA MET A 131 -0.88 -14.31 -7.88
C MET A 131 -1.59 -13.16 -7.15
N GLU A 132 -2.86 -12.88 -7.41
CA GLU A 132 -3.61 -11.84 -6.69
C GLU A 132 -3.60 -12.07 -5.17
N LYS A 133 -3.88 -13.31 -4.74
CA LYS A 133 -3.88 -13.70 -3.33
C LYS A 133 -2.55 -13.43 -2.63
N THR A 134 -1.44 -13.74 -3.30
CA THR A 134 -0.08 -13.63 -2.75
C THR A 134 0.58 -12.27 -2.94
N PHE A 135 -0.16 -11.25 -3.42
CA PHE A 135 0.38 -9.91 -3.64
C PHE A 135 1.05 -9.30 -2.39
N ALA A 136 0.43 -9.45 -1.22
CA ALA A 136 0.96 -8.91 0.02
C ALA A 136 2.29 -9.60 0.42
N LEU A 137 2.40 -10.92 0.22
CA LEU A 137 3.64 -11.67 0.45
C LEU A 137 4.75 -11.22 -0.49
N ARG A 138 4.45 -11.02 -1.79
CA ARG A 138 5.39 -10.44 -2.76
C ARG A 138 5.92 -9.08 -2.33
N ARG A 139 5.02 -8.18 -1.92
CA ARG A 139 5.40 -6.83 -1.45
C ARG A 139 6.27 -6.90 -0.20
N LYS A 140 5.95 -7.77 0.76
CA LYS A 140 6.77 -7.99 1.96
C LYS A 140 8.18 -8.46 1.60
N ASN A 141 8.31 -9.41 0.67
CA ASN A 141 9.61 -9.88 0.22
C ASN A 141 10.45 -8.76 -0.44
N ILE A 142 9.84 -7.93 -1.30
CA ILE A 142 10.53 -6.78 -1.93
C ILE A 142 10.95 -5.74 -0.89
N VAL A 143 10.03 -5.32 -0.01
CA VAL A 143 10.25 -4.19 0.90
C VAL A 143 11.16 -4.56 2.06
N SER A 144 10.98 -5.73 2.65
CA SER A 144 11.75 -6.18 3.83
C SER A 144 12.99 -6.99 3.45
N GLY A 145 12.89 -7.86 2.44
CA GLY A 145 14.00 -8.73 2.04
C GLY A 145 15.02 -8.06 1.12
N SER A 146 14.60 -7.03 0.37
CA SER A 146 15.45 -6.37 -0.65
C SER A 146 16.24 -7.34 -1.55
N PRO A 147 15.60 -8.40 -2.09
CA PRO A 147 16.29 -9.39 -2.92
C PRO A 147 16.81 -8.77 -4.22
N SER A 148 17.80 -9.41 -4.84
CA SER A 148 18.15 -9.09 -6.22
C SER A 148 17.00 -9.40 -7.17
N VAL A 149 16.99 -8.75 -8.34
CA VAL A 149 15.96 -8.99 -9.37
C VAL A 149 15.91 -10.47 -9.77
N ASN A 150 17.07 -11.12 -9.88
CA ASN A 150 17.15 -12.52 -10.27
C ASN A 150 16.53 -13.44 -9.20
N GLU A 151 16.92 -13.28 -7.94
CA GLU A 151 16.35 -14.05 -6.82
C GLU A 151 14.83 -13.86 -6.73
N PHE A 152 14.36 -12.62 -6.86
CA PHE A 152 12.92 -12.32 -6.82
C PHE A 152 12.15 -13.00 -7.95
N LEU A 153 12.67 -12.94 -9.18
CA LEU A 153 12.03 -13.59 -10.33
C LEU A 153 12.08 -15.11 -10.26
N ASN A 154 13.09 -15.69 -9.61
CA ASN A 154 13.16 -17.14 -9.39
C ASN A 154 12.14 -17.58 -8.32
N LEU A 155 11.87 -16.76 -7.31
CA LEU A 155 10.83 -17.02 -6.31
C LEU A 155 9.41 -16.89 -6.88
N TRP A 156 9.23 -16.02 -7.89
CA TRP A 156 7.94 -15.70 -8.52
C TRP A 156 7.99 -15.92 -10.04
N PRO A 157 8.10 -17.18 -10.50
CA PRO A 157 8.30 -17.50 -11.91
C PRO A 157 7.13 -17.05 -12.81
N ALA A 158 5.91 -16.99 -12.27
CA ALA A 158 4.75 -16.46 -12.98
C ALA A 158 4.89 -15.01 -13.45
N LEU A 159 5.78 -14.20 -12.85
CA LEU A 159 6.05 -12.84 -13.32
C LEU A 159 6.76 -12.79 -14.69
N ARG A 160 7.38 -13.91 -15.11
CA ARG A 160 7.97 -14.04 -16.45
C ARG A 160 6.95 -14.47 -17.49
N MET A 161 5.77 -14.92 -17.07
CA MET A 161 4.66 -15.22 -17.95
C MET A 161 3.97 -13.90 -18.27
N THR A 162 4.48 -13.17 -19.27
CA THR A 162 3.73 -12.03 -19.82
C THR A 162 2.38 -12.53 -20.33
N SER A 163 1.30 -11.88 -19.91
CA SER A 163 -0.02 -12.04 -20.50
C SER A 163 0.07 -11.68 -21.97
N GLU A 164 -0.31 -12.60 -22.86
CA GLU A 164 -0.73 -12.23 -24.23
C GLU A 164 -1.99 -11.35 -24.17
#